data_AF-A0A662AC59-F1
#
_entry.id   AF-A0A662AC59-F1
#
_cell.length_a   1.000
_cell.length_b   1.000
_cell.length_c   1.000
_cell.angle_alpha   90.00
_cell.angle_beta   90.00
_cell.angle_gamma   90.00
#
_symmetry.space_group_name_H-M   'P 1'
#
loop_
_entity.id
_entity.type
_entity.pdbx_description
1 polymer ?
#
loop_
_entity_poly.entity_id
_entity_poly.type
_entity_poly.pdbx_seq_one_letter_code
_entity_poly.pdbx_strand_id
1 'polypeptide(L)' 'MEYDKESILKVLSSNSVVIKKYGAKRIGLFGSYVRNEQKENSDIDFIVEFEKEKKTY' A
#
# COMPACT_ATOMS: atom_id res chain seq x y z
N MET A 1 11.37 -2.19 13.86
CA MET A 1 11.36 -3.09 12.69
C MET A 1 11.48 -2.21 11.48
N GLU A 2 12.59 -2.31 10.77
CA GLU A 2 12.77 -1.65 9.48
C GLU A 2 11.98 -2.47 8.44
N TYR A 3 11.03 -1.84 7.75
CA TYR A 3 10.30 -2.47 6.66
C TYR A 3 11.05 -2.17 5.36
N ASP A 4 11.33 -3.18 4.56
CA ASP A 4 11.81 -3.00 3.19
C ASP A 4 10.63 -3.05 2.20
N LYS A 5 10.89 -2.69 0.95
CA LYS A 5 9.90 -2.73 -0.12
C LYS A 5 9.22 -4.10 -0.25
N GLU A 6 9.97 -5.19 -0.14
CA GLU A 6 9.48 -6.54 -0.37
C GLU A 6 8.54 -7.01 0.74
N SER A 7 8.92 -6.76 1.99
CA SER A 7 8.11 -7.06 3.17
C SER A 7 6.78 -6.30 3.16
N ILE A 8 6.80 -5.02 2.77
CA ILE A 8 5.57 -4.23 2.62
C ILE A 8 4.65 -4.85 1.56
N LEU A 9 5.17 -5.16 0.38
CA LEU A 9 4.39 -5.80 -0.69
C LEU A 9 3.85 -7.17 -0.27
N LYS A 10 4.61 -7.94 0.51
CA LYS A 10 4.17 -9.24 1.05
C LYS A 10 3.01 -9.08 2.05
N VAL A 11 3.06 -8.07 2.91
CA VAL A 11 1.97 -7.74 3.84
C VAL A 11 0.72 -7.34 3.06
N LEU A 12 0.85 -6.48 2.05
CA LEU A 12 -0.28 -6.10 1.19
C LEU A 12 -0.90 -7.30 0.47
N SER A 13 -0.06 -8.20 -0.08
CA SER A 13 -0.53 -9.40 -0.77
C SER A 13 -1.27 -10.35 0.18
N SER A 14 -0.73 -10.56 1.39
CA SER A 14 -1.32 -11.43 2.41
C SER A 14 -2.66 -10.89 2.92
N ASN A 15 -2.87 -9.58 2.88
CA ASN A 15 -4.10 -8.91 3.32
C ASN A 15 -5.03 -8.53 2.15
N SER A 16 -4.73 -8.96 0.92
CA SER A 16 -5.46 -8.55 -0.30
C SER A 16 -6.97 -8.79 -0.22
N VAL A 17 -7.42 -9.88 0.41
CA VAL A 17 -8.85 -10.18 0.61
C VAL A 17 -9.52 -9.11 1.48
N VAL A 18 -8.88 -8.72 2.59
CA VAL A 18 -9.39 -7.70 3.51
C VAL A 18 -9.40 -6.34 2.83
N ILE A 19 -8.31 -5.98 2.15
CA ILE A 19 -8.19 -4.72 1.40
C ILE A 19 -9.30 -4.60 0.35
N LYS A 20 -9.57 -5.66 -0.42
CA LYS A 20 -10.66 -5.70 -1.39
C LYS A 20 -12.05 -5.53 -0.77
N LYS A 21 -12.27 -6.00 0.46
CA LYS A 21 -13.56 -5.79 1.17
C LYS A 21 -13.85 -4.31 1.45
N TYR A 22 -12.81 -3.48 1.55
CA TYR A 22 -12.96 -2.02 1.67
C TYR A 22 -13.17 -1.31 0.32
N GLY A 23 -13.38 -2.06 -0.77
CA GLY A 23 -13.59 -1.50 -2.10
C GLY A 23 -12.31 -1.06 -2.80
N ALA A 24 -11.13 -1.39 -2.26
CA ALA A 24 -9.87 -1.18 -2.96
C ALA A 24 -9.72 -2.21 -4.09
N LYS A 25 -9.81 -1.72 -5.32
CA LYS A 25 -9.59 -2.48 -6.56
C LYS A 25 -8.12 -2.80 -6.74
N ARG A 26 -7.24 -1.82 -6.53
CA ARG A 26 -5.77 -1.96 -6.59
C ARG A 26 -5.12 -1.12 -5.49
N ILE A 27 -4.02 -1.63 -4.93
CA ILE A 27 -3.16 -0.91 -4.00
C ILE A 27 -1.72 -1.01 -4.49
N GLY A 28 -1.01 0.11 -4.52
CA GLY A 28 0.39 0.20 -4.90
C GLY A 28 1.19 0.95 -3.84
N LEU A 29 2.40 0.47 -3.58
CA LEU A 29 3.39 1.20 -2.79
C LEU A 29 3.90 2.39 -3.60
N PHE A 30 4.08 3.53 -2.95
CA PHE A 30 4.58 4.76 -3.55
C PHE A 30 5.66 5.41 -2.65
N GLY A 31 6.16 6.58 -3.07
CA GLY A 31 7.06 7.37 -2.24
C GLY A 31 8.49 6.82 -2.14
N SER A 32 9.15 7.15 -1.03
CA SER A 32 10.57 6.89 -0.77
C SER A 32 10.91 5.38 -0.77
N TYR A 33 10.00 4.54 -0.31
CA TYR A 33 10.17 3.08 -0.27
C TYR A 33 10.23 2.41 -1.65
N VAL A 34 9.66 3.04 -2.69
CA VAL A 34 9.81 2.53 -4.07
C VAL A 34 11.17 2.89 -4.65
N ARG A 35 11.72 4.05 -4.24
CA ARG A 35 13.00 4.60 -4.73
C ARG A 35 14.21 4.16 -3.92
N ASN A 36 14.03 3.37 -2.86
CA ASN A 36 15.07 3.02 -1.89
C ASN A 36 15.69 4.25 -1.20
N GLU A 37 14.90 5.32 -1.04
CA GLU A 37 15.31 6.60 -0.42
C GLU A 37 14.70 6.77 0.98
N GLN A 38 14.09 5.73 1.54
CA GLN A 38 13.50 5.78 2.86
C GLN A 38 14.58 5.91 3.95
N LYS A 39 14.24 6.68 4.99
CA LYS A 39 14.99 6.84 6.25
C LYS A 39 14.20 6.16 7.37
N GLU A 40 14.83 5.96 8.53
CA GLU A 40 14.17 5.33 9.70
C GLU A 40 12.84 5.98 10.11
N ASN A 41 12.69 7.28 9.86
CA ASN A 41 11.49 8.06 10.16
C ASN A 41 10.60 8.32 8.93
N SER A 42 10.77 7.58 7.84
CA SER A 42 9.97 7.77 6.62
C SER A 42 8.61 7.09 6.73
N ASP A 43 7.58 7.84 6.36
CA ASP A 43 6.23 7.34 6.17
C ASP A 43 6.14 6.37 4.99
N ILE A 44 5.18 5.46 5.04
CA ILE A 44 4.88 4.52 3.95
C ILE A 44 3.65 5.03 3.19
N ASP A 45 3.86 5.46 1.95
CA ASP A 45 2.80 5.98 1.08
C ASP A 45 2.17 4.88 0.22
N PHE A 46 0.84 4.90 0.11
CA PHE A 46 0.10 4.01 -0.77
C PHE A 46 -0.81 4.79 -1.73
N ILE A 47 -0.90 4.31 -2.97
CA ILE A 47 -1.93 4.70 -3.92
C ILE A 47 -2.99 3.60 -3.97
N VAL A 48 -4.24 3.98 -3.77
CA VAL A 48 -5.37 3.05 -3.81
C VAL A 48 -6.32 3.45 -4.93
N GLU A 49 -6.53 2.53 -5.87
CA GLU A 49 -7.61 2.59 -6.84
C GLU A 49 -8.83 1.92 -6.20
N PHE A 50 -9.92 2.65 -6.02
CA PHE A 50 -11.18 2.10 -5.51
C PHE A 50 -12.08 1.66 -6.66
N GLU A 51 -12.96 0.69 -6.38
CA GLU A 51 -14.07 0.35 -7.25
C GLU A 51 -14.93 1.59 -7.50
N LYS A 52 -15.45 1.75 -8.73
CA LYS A 52 -16.14 2.96 -9.21
C LYS A 52 -17.30 3.40 -8.31
N GLU A 53 -17.94 2.45 -7.63
CA GLU A 53 -19.09 2.66 -6.74
C GLU A 53 -18.73 2.71 -5.25
N LYS A 54 -17.44 2.53 -4.89
CA LYS A 54 -16.97 2.47 -3.50
C LYS A 54 -16.11 3.66 -3.09
N LYS A 55 -15.94 4.63 -3.99
CA LYS A 55 -15.25 5.88 -3.68
C LYS A 55 -16.25 6.86 -3.04
N THR A 56 -16.27 6.90 -1.71
CA THR A 56 -16.94 7.96 -0.95
C THR A 56 -15.94 9.09 -0.74
N TYR A 57 -16.23 10.26 -1.30
CA TYR A 57 -15.44 11.49 -1.11
C TYR A 57 -15.80 12.15 0.23
#